data_AF-A0A3D4SZL0-F1
#
_entry.id   AF-A0A3D4SZL0-F1
#
_cell.length_a   1.000
_cell.length_b   1.000
_cell.length_c   1.000
_cell.angle_alpha   90.00
_cell.angle_beta   90.00
_cell.angle_gamma   90.00
#
_symmetry.space_group_name_H-M   'P 1'
#
loop_
_entity.id
_entity.type
_entity.pdbx_description
1 polymer ?
#
loop_
_entity_poly.entity_id
_entity_poly.type
_entity_poly.pdbx_seq_one_letter_code
_entity_poly.pdbx_strand_id
1 'polypeptide(L)'
;LPVVDAPGRPLRWLPDVGPDHRRTAAYGIREPVPVPSATGVDAPRPLSALPADLVVVLPALAVDADGVRLGQGGGFYDRTFALDTIRHSGNIRSRAGAAYRGRLLALVDHEEFGVPVPRTTLDLAVPVVVTDDGVSPTGAHR
;
A
#
# COMPACT_ATOMS: atom_id res chain seq x y z
N LEU A 1 -3.05 -10.67 0.02
CA LEU A 1 -2.33 -9.94 -1.05
C LEU A 1 -3.28 -9.03 -1.81
N PRO A 2 -2.78 -7.93 -2.39
CA PRO A 2 -3.59 -7.04 -3.22
C PRO A 2 -4.01 -7.71 -4.54
N VAL A 3 -5.16 -7.28 -5.06
CA VAL A 3 -5.75 -7.67 -6.35
C VAL A 3 -6.14 -6.39 -7.08
N VAL A 4 -5.81 -6.32 -8.37
CA VAL A 4 -6.22 -5.22 -9.24
C VAL A 4 -7.49 -5.59 -10.01
N ASP A 5 -8.60 -4.94 -9.67
CA ASP A 5 -9.86 -5.11 -10.41
C ASP A 5 -9.79 -4.47 -11.81
N ALA A 6 -9.32 -3.22 -11.88
CA ALA A 6 -9.15 -2.46 -13.12
C ALA A 6 -8.17 -1.28 -12.93
N PRO A 7 -7.55 -0.77 -14.02
CA PRO A 7 -6.74 0.44 -13.96
C PRO A 7 -7.49 1.61 -13.32
N GLY A 8 -6.80 2.38 -12.47
CA GLY A 8 -7.36 3.56 -11.81
C GLY A 8 -8.42 3.25 -10.73
N ARG A 9 -8.69 1.98 -10.42
CA ARG A 9 -9.52 1.58 -9.27
C ARG A 9 -8.66 1.35 -8.02
N PRO A 10 -9.23 1.50 -6.82
CA PRO A 10 -8.56 1.11 -5.58
C PRO A 10 -8.26 -0.39 -5.58
N LEU A 11 -7.18 -0.76 -4.89
CA LEU A 11 -6.86 -2.16 -4.63
C LEU A 11 -7.93 -2.81 -3.76
N ARG A 12 -8.10 -4.11 -3.97
CA ARG A 12 -8.82 -5.00 -3.07
C ARG A 12 -7.88 -6.09 -2.61
N TRP A 13 -8.30 -6.88 -1.61
CA TRP A 13 -7.45 -7.88 -0.99
C TRP A 13 -8.14 -9.22 -0.92
N LEU A 14 -7.37 -10.26 -1.16
CA LEU A 14 -7.73 -11.64 -0.85
C LEU A 14 -6.66 -12.25 0.06
N PRO A 15 -7.02 -13.17 0.96
CA PRO A 15 -6.05 -14.03 1.61
C PRO A 15 -5.29 -14.82 0.55
N ASP A 16 -4.01 -15.03 0.80
CA ASP A 16 -3.15 -15.82 -0.08
C ASP A 16 -2.92 -17.17 0.58
N VAL A 17 -3.31 -18.25 -0.11
CA VAL A 17 -3.23 -19.63 0.40
C VAL A 17 -2.12 -20.43 -0.31
N GLY A 18 -1.24 -19.75 -1.05
CA GLY A 18 -0.08 -20.35 -1.69
C GLY A 18 -0.06 -20.18 -3.22
N PRO A 19 1.07 -20.51 -3.86
CA PRO A 19 1.34 -20.21 -5.26
C PRO A 19 0.39 -20.89 -6.26
N ASP A 20 -0.12 -22.08 -5.92
CA ASP A 20 -1.06 -22.86 -6.74
C ASP A 20 -2.43 -22.18 -6.86
N HIS A 21 -2.77 -21.33 -5.89
CA HIS A 21 -4.03 -20.58 -5.84
C HIS A 21 -3.82 -19.12 -6.23
N ARG A 22 -2.92 -18.89 -7.20
CA ARG A 22 -2.70 -17.59 -7.82
C ARG A 22 -2.95 -17.68 -9.31
N ARG A 23 -3.32 -16.56 -9.91
CA ARG A 23 -3.41 -16.36 -11.36
C ARG A 23 -2.44 -15.28 -11.81
N THR A 24 -2.02 -15.32 -13.06
CA THR A 24 -1.27 -14.21 -13.67
C THR A 24 -2.27 -13.13 -14.07
N ALA A 25 -2.03 -11.89 -13.63
CA ALA A 25 -2.90 -10.74 -13.89
C ALA A 25 -2.39 -9.88 -15.06
N ALA A 26 -3.10 -8.79 -15.34
CA ALA A 26 -2.85 -7.92 -16.50
C ALA A 26 -1.43 -7.31 -16.54
N TYR A 27 -0.76 -7.18 -15.39
CA TYR A 27 0.61 -6.67 -15.27
C TYR A 27 1.66 -7.78 -15.17
N GLY A 28 1.31 -9.04 -15.48
CA GLY A 28 2.22 -10.19 -15.36
C GLY A 28 2.50 -10.63 -13.91
N ILE A 29 1.96 -9.92 -12.92
CA ILE A 29 2.07 -10.26 -11.50
C ILE A 29 1.12 -11.40 -11.11
N ARG A 30 1.51 -12.17 -10.09
CA ARG A 30 0.69 -13.27 -9.54
C ARG A 30 -0.26 -12.72 -8.47
N GLU A 31 -1.56 -12.80 -8.73
CA GLU A 31 -2.62 -12.38 -7.81
C GLU A 31 -3.32 -13.60 -7.20
N PRO A 32 -3.71 -13.58 -5.91
CA PRO A 32 -4.52 -14.63 -5.32
C PRO A 32 -5.89 -14.76 -6.03
N VAL A 33 -6.42 -15.97 -6.10
CA VAL A 33 -7.83 -16.22 -6.48
C VAL A 33 -8.67 -16.56 -5.25
N PRO A 34 -10.00 -16.35 -5.26
CA PRO A 34 -10.85 -16.74 -4.14
C PRO A 34 -10.80 -18.25 -3.88
N VAL A 35 -10.60 -18.64 -2.62
CA VAL A 35 -10.66 -20.04 -2.17
C VAL A 35 -11.53 -20.11 -0.91
N PRO A 36 -12.88 -20.07 -1.06
CA PRO A 36 -13.79 -19.97 0.08
C PRO A 36 -13.64 -21.12 1.08
N SER A 37 -13.36 -22.34 0.58
CA SER A 37 -13.17 -23.53 1.42
C SER A 37 -12.01 -23.41 2.41
N ALA A 38 -10.97 -22.66 2.07
CA ALA A 38 -9.79 -22.47 2.90
C ALA A 38 -9.83 -21.16 3.72
N THR A 39 -10.56 -20.15 3.24
CA THR A 39 -10.42 -18.77 3.75
C THR A 39 -11.72 -18.15 4.25
N GLY A 40 -12.89 -18.72 3.89
CA GLY A 40 -14.18 -18.07 4.10
C GLY A 40 -14.37 -16.78 3.31
N VAL A 41 -13.54 -16.53 2.28
CA VAL A 41 -13.61 -15.35 1.41
C VAL A 41 -13.87 -15.77 -0.03
N ASP A 42 -14.98 -15.29 -0.58
CA ASP A 42 -15.47 -15.57 -1.93
C ASP A 42 -15.20 -14.47 -2.94
N ALA A 43 -14.90 -13.25 -2.47
CA ALA A 43 -14.55 -12.12 -3.32
C ALA A 43 -13.49 -11.21 -2.68
N PRO A 44 -12.71 -10.48 -3.49
CA PRO A 44 -11.77 -9.48 -2.98
C PRO A 44 -12.45 -8.45 -2.08
N ARG A 45 -11.83 -8.10 -0.96
CA ARG A 45 -12.38 -7.17 0.03
C ARG A 45 -11.73 -5.79 -0.08
N PRO A 46 -12.48 -4.68 0.15
CA PRO A 46 -11.89 -3.35 0.20
C PRO A 46 -10.98 -3.19 1.43
N LEU A 47 -10.14 -2.16 1.42
CA LEU A 47 -9.25 -1.82 2.54
C LEU A 47 -9.98 -1.71 3.88
N SER A 48 -11.18 -1.12 3.89
CA SER A 48 -12.01 -0.91 5.08
C SER A 48 -12.52 -2.20 5.73
N ALA A 49 -12.41 -3.34 5.05
CA ALA A 49 -12.81 -4.66 5.55
C ALA A 49 -11.62 -5.49 6.06
N LEU A 50 -10.41 -4.91 6.07
CA LEU A 50 -9.21 -5.55 6.60
C LEU A 50 -9.07 -5.30 8.11
N PRO A 51 -8.34 -6.18 8.83
CA PRO A 51 -8.02 -5.96 10.24
C PRO A 51 -7.31 -4.62 10.46
N ALA A 52 -7.69 -3.92 11.53
CA ALA A 52 -7.16 -2.59 11.84
C ALA A 52 -5.69 -2.58 12.24
N ASP A 53 -5.16 -3.72 12.67
CA ASP A 53 -3.77 -3.96 13.10
C ASP A 53 -2.89 -4.55 11.99
N LEU A 54 -3.43 -4.70 10.78
CA LEU A 54 -2.68 -5.20 9.64
C LEU A 54 -1.45 -4.31 9.36
N VAL A 55 -0.40 -4.92 8.83
CA VAL A 55 0.76 -4.23 8.27
C VAL A 55 0.71 -4.35 6.76
N VAL A 56 0.82 -3.23 6.06
CA VAL A 56 0.92 -3.23 4.59
C VAL A 56 2.32 -2.80 4.18
N VAL A 57 2.95 -3.66 3.40
CA VAL A 57 4.17 -3.35 2.66
C VAL A 57 3.79 -2.70 1.35
N LEU A 58 4.24 -1.47 1.14
CA LEU A 58 4.07 -0.76 -0.11
C LEU A 58 5.29 -1.02 -1.01
N PRO A 59 5.08 -1.44 -2.26
CA PRO A 59 6.17 -1.53 -3.23
C PRO A 59 6.69 -0.13 -3.54
N ALA A 60 8.01 -0.01 -3.59
CA ALA A 60 8.72 1.21 -3.95
C ALA A 60 9.97 0.83 -4.75
N LEU A 61 10.40 1.73 -5.63
CA LEU A 61 11.68 1.69 -6.34
C LEU A 61 12.73 2.56 -5.62
N ALA A 62 12.27 3.55 -4.86
CA ALA A 62 13.09 4.41 -4.02
C ALA A 62 12.18 5.09 -2.98
N VAL A 63 12.77 5.47 -1.85
CA VAL A 63 12.07 6.24 -0.80
C VAL A 63 12.98 7.36 -0.32
N ASP A 64 12.47 8.59 -0.24
CA ASP A 64 13.23 9.70 0.31
C ASP A 64 13.20 9.76 1.84
N ALA A 65 13.99 10.66 2.43
CA ALA A 65 14.08 10.83 3.89
C ALA A 65 12.75 11.25 4.56
N ASP A 66 11.83 11.86 3.80
CA ASP A 66 10.50 12.23 4.27
C ASP A 66 9.51 11.06 4.18
N GLY A 67 9.91 9.93 3.59
CA GLY A 67 9.09 8.75 3.38
C GLY A 67 8.22 8.79 2.12
N VAL A 68 8.40 9.79 1.25
CA VAL A 68 7.76 9.78 -0.08
C VAL A 68 8.44 8.72 -0.93
N ARG A 69 7.66 7.97 -1.70
CA ARG A 69 8.12 6.81 -2.44
C ARG A 69 7.92 6.97 -3.95
N LEU A 70 8.88 6.51 -4.72
CA LEU A 70 8.72 6.31 -6.15
C LEU A 70 8.13 4.92 -6.40
N GLY A 71 6.87 4.85 -6.83
CA GLY A 71 6.24 3.58 -7.24
C GLY A 71 6.47 3.25 -8.71
N GLN A 72 5.87 2.15 -9.19
CA GLN A 72 5.93 1.73 -10.60
C GLN A 72 5.02 2.52 -11.56
N GLY A 73 4.43 3.64 -11.11
CA GLY A 73 3.65 4.57 -11.97
C GLY A 73 2.13 4.35 -12.07
N GLY A 74 1.56 3.30 -11.48
CA GLY A 74 0.10 3.04 -11.54
C GLY A 74 -0.76 3.79 -10.51
N GLY A 75 -0.15 4.37 -9.46
CA GLY A 75 -0.85 5.12 -8.41
C GLY A 75 -1.90 4.31 -7.63
N PHE A 76 -1.84 2.97 -7.67
CA PHE A 76 -2.81 2.09 -7.02
C PHE A 76 -2.84 2.28 -5.49
N TYR A 77 -1.66 2.33 -4.87
CA TYR A 77 -1.54 2.46 -3.42
C TYR A 77 -1.97 3.85 -2.94
N ASP A 78 -1.48 4.94 -3.55
CA ASP A 78 -1.88 6.31 -3.19
C ASP A 78 -3.40 6.47 -3.24
N ARG A 79 -4.01 6.00 -4.33
CA ARG A 79 -5.47 6.04 -4.50
C ARG A 79 -6.19 5.25 -3.43
N THR A 80 -5.70 4.07 -3.08
CA THR A 80 -6.39 3.19 -2.14
C THR A 80 -6.39 3.74 -0.73
N PHE A 81 -5.28 4.33 -0.30
CA PHE A 81 -5.15 4.91 1.04
C PHE A 81 -5.65 6.38 1.11
N ALA A 82 -5.77 7.08 -0.01
CA ALA A 82 -6.36 8.43 -0.07
C ALA A 82 -7.90 8.44 0.10
N LEU A 83 -8.60 7.44 -0.44
CA LEU A 83 -10.08 7.42 -0.49
C LEU A 83 -10.76 7.28 0.88
N ASP A 84 -10.02 6.85 1.89
CA ASP A 84 -10.55 6.68 3.23
C ASP A 84 -10.81 8.03 3.95
N THR A 85 -10.20 9.10 3.43
CA THR A 85 -10.32 10.47 3.97
C THR A 85 -11.64 11.17 3.58
N ILE A 86 -12.41 10.66 2.60
CA ILE A 86 -13.56 11.38 2.02
C ILE A 86 -14.90 11.08 2.73
N ARG A 87 -14.99 10.04 3.58
CA ARG A 87 -16.27 9.62 4.18
C ARG A 87 -16.67 10.31 5.49
N HIS A 88 -15.90 11.27 6.00
CA HIS A 88 -16.19 11.97 7.26
C HIS A 88 -16.24 13.49 7.07
N SER A 89 -17.31 14.02 6.47
CA SER A 89 -17.49 15.46 6.33
C SER A 89 -18.00 16.10 7.63
N GLY A 90 -17.33 17.18 8.02
CA GLY A 90 -17.76 18.12 9.04
C GLY A 90 -16.72 19.22 9.29
N ASN A 91 -15.43 18.92 9.09
CA ASN A 91 -14.37 19.92 9.19
C ASN A 91 -13.18 19.53 8.28
N ILE A 92 -12.91 20.34 7.26
CA ILE A 92 -11.82 20.07 6.29
C ILE A 92 -10.50 20.43 6.97
N ARG A 93 -9.87 19.43 7.59
CA ARG A 93 -8.42 19.37 7.76
C ARG A 93 -7.91 18.15 7.02
N SER A 94 -7.73 18.31 5.71
CA SER A 94 -7.08 17.33 4.84
C SER A 94 -5.60 17.26 5.18
N ARG A 95 -5.22 16.28 5.99
CA ARG A 95 -3.93 15.59 5.86
C ARG A 95 -4.28 14.17 5.42
N ALA A 96 -3.67 13.71 4.33
CA ALA A 96 -3.74 12.32 3.92
C ALA A 96 -3.48 11.43 5.15
N GLY A 97 -4.35 10.43 5.39
CA GLY A 97 -4.11 9.43 6.43
C GLY A 97 -5.21 9.24 7.48
N ALA A 98 -6.49 9.49 7.17
CA ALA A 98 -7.57 9.07 8.05
C ALA A 98 -8.50 8.07 7.34
N ALA A 99 -8.08 6.79 7.26
CA ALA A 99 -8.92 5.64 7.65
C ALA A 99 -8.32 4.22 7.46
N TYR A 100 -7.04 4.08 7.13
CA TYR A 100 -6.30 2.87 7.53
C TYR A 100 -5.56 3.12 8.85
N ARG A 101 -5.87 2.34 9.89
CA ARG A 101 -5.24 2.45 11.22
C ARG A 101 -4.06 1.49 11.44
N GLY A 102 -3.79 0.64 10.46
CA GLY A 102 -2.67 -0.28 10.49
C GLY A 102 -1.34 0.42 10.22
N ARG A 103 -0.27 -0.37 10.11
CA ARG A 103 1.07 0.16 9.82
C ARG A 103 1.34 0.09 8.32
N LEU A 104 1.98 1.13 7.81
CA LEU A 104 2.51 1.18 6.45
C LEU A 104 4.03 1.13 6.51
N LEU A 105 4.65 0.35 5.64
CA LEU A 105 6.10 0.32 5.50
C LEU A 105 6.49 0.15 4.04
N ALA A 106 7.69 0.60 3.67
CA ALA A 106 8.32 0.25 2.40
C ALA A 106 9.51 -0.69 2.64
N LEU A 107 9.77 -1.55 1.66
CA LEU A 107 10.98 -2.39 1.57
C LEU A 107 11.74 -1.95 0.32
N VAL A 108 12.97 -1.51 0.49
CA VAL A 108 13.89 -1.08 -0.56
C VAL A 108 15.31 -1.44 -0.18
N ASP A 109 16.23 -1.44 -1.13
CA ASP A 109 17.66 -1.55 -0.82
C ASP A 109 18.15 -0.31 -0.06
N HIS A 110 19.21 -0.41 0.75
CA HIS A 110 19.78 0.74 1.45
C HIS A 110 20.20 1.86 0.50
N GLU A 111 20.66 1.55 -0.72
CA GLU A 111 21.03 2.55 -1.74
C GLU A 111 19.81 3.29 -2.33
N GLU A 112 18.61 2.73 -2.17
CA GLU A 112 17.34 3.26 -2.65
C GLU A 112 16.61 4.11 -1.58
N PHE A 113 17.17 4.20 -0.37
CA PHE A 113 16.64 5.00 0.73
C PHE A 113 17.38 6.33 0.91
N GLY A 114 16.64 7.39 1.22
CA GLY A 114 17.19 8.73 1.46
C GLY A 114 17.51 9.52 0.18
N VAL A 115 17.28 8.94 -0.99
CA VAL A 115 17.48 9.59 -2.29
C VAL A 115 16.28 10.47 -2.65
N PRO A 116 16.47 11.62 -3.33
CA PRO A 116 15.36 12.45 -3.77
C PRO A 116 14.46 11.70 -4.77
N VAL A 117 13.16 11.71 -4.54
CA VAL A 117 12.16 11.18 -5.47
C VAL A 117 11.20 12.28 -5.95
N PRO A 118 10.66 12.18 -7.17
CA PRO A 118 9.55 13.03 -7.60
C PRO A 118 8.38 12.90 -6.64
N ARG A 119 7.79 14.03 -6.24
CA ARG A 119 6.69 14.08 -5.28
C ARG A 119 5.55 14.98 -5.76
N THR A 120 4.33 14.64 -5.36
CA THR A 120 3.09 15.36 -5.59
C THR A 120 2.28 15.43 -4.29
N THR A 121 1.25 16.29 -4.25
CA THR A 121 0.36 16.39 -3.08
C THR A 121 -0.50 15.15 -2.85
N LEU A 122 -0.52 14.21 -3.80
CA LEU A 122 -1.31 12.97 -3.71
C LEU A 122 -0.49 11.79 -3.20
N ASP A 123 0.84 11.95 -3.04
CA ASP A 123 1.71 10.85 -2.68
C ASP A 123 1.60 10.53 -1.19
N LEU A 124 1.39 9.26 -0.91
CA LEU A 124 1.40 8.73 0.45
C LEU A 124 2.84 8.59 0.95
N ALA A 125 3.17 9.25 2.06
CA ALA A 125 4.41 8.97 2.77
C ALA A 125 4.27 7.70 3.62
N VAL A 126 5.27 6.83 3.57
CA VAL A 126 5.40 5.72 4.52
C VAL A 126 6.12 6.21 5.77
N PRO A 127 5.72 5.81 6.99
CA PRO A 127 6.36 6.21 8.24
C PRO A 127 7.62 5.40 8.59
N VAL A 128 7.83 4.26 7.94
CA VAL A 128 8.94 3.33 8.19
C VAL A 128 9.43 2.76 6.86
N VAL A 129 10.75 2.71 6.72
CA VAL A 129 11.44 2.01 5.63
C VAL A 129 12.27 0.89 6.23
N VAL A 130 12.20 -0.27 5.61
CA VAL A 130 13.04 -1.42 5.93
C VAL A 130 14.00 -1.62 4.78
N THR A 131 15.29 -1.66 5.10
CA THR A 131 16.40 -1.94 4.19
C THR A 131 17.18 -3.16 4.68
N ASP A 132 18.15 -3.60 3.89
CA ASP A 132 19.13 -4.61 4.29
C ASP A 132 20.07 -4.14 5.42
N ASP A 133 20.18 -2.82 5.62
CA ASP A 133 20.88 -2.20 6.77
C ASP A 133 20.03 -2.12 8.05
N GLY A 134 18.70 -2.30 7.94
CA GLY A 134 17.81 -2.34 9.09
C GLY A 134 16.50 -1.57 8.91
N VAL A 135 15.97 -1.04 10.01
CA VAL A 135 14.66 -0.38 10.04
C VAL A 135 14.82 1.09 10.41
N SER A 136 14.40 1.98 9.53
CA SER A 136 14.52 3.43 9.69
C SER A 136 13.14 4.10 9.73
N PRO A 137 12.86 4.96 10.73
CA PRO A 137 11.71 5.85 10.66
C PRO A 137 11.94 6.92 9.58
N THR A 138 10.86 7.44 9.03
CA THR A 138 10.88 8.55 8.07
C THR A 138 10.19 9.79 8.64
N GLY A 139 10.48 10.96 8.08
CA GLY A 139 9.84 12.21 8.52
C GLY A 139 10.36 12.74 9.85
N ALA A 140 11.61 12.45 10.21
CA ALA A 140 12.27 12.96 11.40
C ALA A 140 13.56 13.73 11.07
N HIS A 141 13.41 14.96 10.56
CA HIS A 141 14.35 16.06 10.81
C HIS A 141 13.57 17.40 10.77
N ARG A 142 13.01 17.78 11.92
CA ARG A 142 12.87 19.18 12.35
C ARG A 142 13.30 19.27 13.80
#